data_AF-A0A7V8IPR5-F1
#
_entry.id   AF-A0A7V8IPR5-F1
#
_cell.length_a   1.000
_cell.length_b   1.000
_cell.length_c   1.000
_cell.angle_alpha   90.00
_cell.angle_beta   90.00
_cell.angle_gamma   90.00
#
_symmetry.space_group_name_H-M   'P 1'
#
loop_
_entity.id
_entity.type
_entity.pdbx_description
1 polymer ?
#
loop_
_entity_poly.entity_id
_entity_poly.type
_entity_poly.pdbx_seq_one_letter_code
_entity_poly.pdbx_strand_id
1 'polypeptide(L)'
;MSNLDIIFHALSDPTRRAILAKLASGEFTIGELAKPFSMTLPAISKHISILEKSGLIVRGRDKQMRPCKLQHSAFKEIDQYLSQYRRILNQRLDKA
;
A
#
# COMPACT_ATOMS: atom_id res chain seq x y z
N MET A 1 9.66 15.92 0.48
CA MET A 1 8.68 15.04 1.14
C MET A 1 9.40 13.75 1.46
N SER A 2 9.32 13.30 2.71
CA SER A 2 9.91 12.02 3.12
C SER A 2 9.20 10.88 2.37
N ASN A 3 9.88 9.75 2.15
CA ASN A 3 9.26 8.58 1.51
C ASN A 3 8.01 8.13 2.30
N LEU A 4 8.08 8.27 3.62
CA LEU A 4 7.02 7.97 4.55
C LEU A 4 5.78 8.89 4.39
N ASP A 5 5.94 10.17 4.04
CA ASP A 5 4.81 11.07 3.74
C ASP A 5 3.99 10.55 2.55
N ILE A 6 4.68 10.08 1.51
CA ILE A 6 4.05 9.54 0.29
C ILE A 6 3.32 8.23 0.61
N ILE A 7 3.93 7.37 1.43
CA ILE A 7 3.33 6.14 1.93
C ILE A 7 2.07 6.42 2.74
N PHE A 8 2.12 7.33 3.73
CA PHE A 8 0.96 7.65 4.56
C PHE A 8 -0.13 8.37 3.77
N HIS A 9 0.24 9.24 2.83
CA HIS A 9 -0.73 9.80 1.89
C HIS A 9 -1.39 8.69 1.08
N ALA A 10 -0.65 7.69 0.60
CA ALA A 10 -1.23 6.55 -0.10
C ALA A 10 -2.12 5.69 0.83
N LEU A 11 -1.78 5.52 2.10
CA LEU A 11 -2.57 4.71 3.03
C LEU A 11 -3.79 5.42 3.61
N SER A 12 -3.94 6.75 3.47
CA SER A 12 -5.07 7.50 4.02
C SER A 12 -6.41 7.19 3.35
N ASP A 13 -6.39 6.69 2.11
CA ASP A 13 -7.60 6.39 1.33
C ASP A 13 -8.08 4.93 1.52
N PRO A 14 -9.38 4.73 1.83
CA PRO A 14 -9.92 3.39 2.11
C PRO A 14 -9.89 2.46 0.89
N THR A 15 -10.10 2.97 -0.32
CA THR A 15 -10.03 2.18 -1.55
C THR A 15 -8.61 1.65 -1.77
N ARG A 16 -7.59 2.49 -1.56
CA ARG A 16 -6.18 2.07 -1.64
C ARG A 16 -5.86 1.00 -0.61
N ARG A 17 -6.34 1.13 0.64
CA ARG A 17 -6.18 0.07 1.66
C ARG A 17 -6.89 -1.22 1.28
N ALA A 18 -8.09 -1.16 0.67
CA ALA A 18 -8.81 -2.33 0.19
C ALA A 18 -8.07 -3.05 -0.95
N ILE A 19 -7.46 -2.29 -1.88
CA ILE A 19 -6.60 -2.84 -2.94
C ILE A 19 -5.40 -3.57 -2.34
N LEU A 20 -4.71 -2.97 -1.36
CA LEU A 20 -3.57 -3.59 -0.69
C LEU A 20 -3.99 -4.86 0.06
N ALA A 21 -5.14 -4.86 0.73
CA ALA A 21 -5.69 -6.03 1.39
C ALA A 21 -5.98 -7.17 0.41
N LYS A 22 -6.49 -6.86 -0.79
CA LYS A 22 -6.65 -7.87 -1.85
C LYS A 22 -5.30 -8.43 -2.31
N LEU A 23 -4.32 -7.56 -2.55
CA LEU A 23 -2.96 -7.93 -2.96
C LEU A 23 -2.18 -8.71 -1.89
N ALA A 24 -2.59 -8.65 -0.63
CA ALA A 24 -2.02 -9.49 0.42
C ALA A 24 -2.30 -11.00 0.21
N SER A 25 -3.32 -11.34 -0.59
CA SER A 25 -3.68 -12.72 -0.93
C SER A 25 -2.99 -13.26 -2.20
N GLY A 26 -2.25 -12.44 -2.93
CA GLY A 26 -1.60 -12.82 -4.17
C GLY A 26 -1.45 -11.68 -5.17
N GLU A 27 -1.01 -12.01 -6.39
CA GLU A 27 -0.86 -11.03 -7.47
C GLU A 27 -2.14 -10.96 -8.32
N PHE A 28 -2.55 -9.76 -8.73
CA PHE A 28 -3.78 -9.55 -9.48
C PHE A 28 -3.59 -8.51 -10.59
N THR A 29 -4.26 -8.70 -11.71
CA THR A 29 -4.35 -7.68 -12.76
C THR A 29 -5.22 -6.50 -12.32
N ILE A 30 -5.07 -5.34 -12.97
CA ILE A 30 -5.92 -4.17 -12.70
C ILE A 30 -7.41 -4.51 -12.88
N GLY A 31 -7.75 -5.31 -13.90
CA GLY A 31 -9.12 -5.74 -14.15
C GLY A 31 -9.70 -6.58 -13.02
N GLU A 32 -8.91 -7.48 -12.44
CA GLU A 32 -9.33 -8.28 -11.28
C GLU A 32 -9.45 -7.44 -10.01
N LEU A 33 -8.53 -6.49 -9.81
CA LEU A 33 -8.61 -5.53 -8.71
C LEU A 33 -9.82 -4.61 -8.84
N ALA A 34 -10.34 -4.37 -10.06
CA ALA A 34 -11.51 -3.54 -10.31
C ALA A 34 -12.84 -4.20 -9.94
N LYS A 35 -12.94 -5.53 -10.09
CA LYS A 35 -14.19 -6.30 -9.88
C LYS A 35 -14.96 -5.98 -8.58
N PRO A 36 -14.33 -5.85 -7.40
CA PRO A 36 -15.06 -5.61 -6.15
C PRO A 36 -15.52 -4.15 -5.97
N PHE A 37 -15.15 -3.22 -6.86
CA PHE A 37 -15.46 -1.81 -6.71
C PHE A 37 -16.48 -1.35 -7.75
N SER A 38 -17.48 -0.57 -7.32
CA SER A 38 -18.43 0.13 -8.20
C SER A 38 -17.81 1.38 -8.83
N MET A 39 -16.62 1.25 -9.43
CA MET A 39 -15.90 2.35 -10.07
C MET A 39 -15.36 1.98 -11.45
N THR A 40 -15.04 3.01 -12.23
CA THR A 40 -14.51 2.83 -13.58
C THR A 40 -13.05 2.38 -13.57
N LEU A 41 -12.60 1.71 -14.64
CA LEU A 41 -11.20 1.31 -14.80
C LEU A 41 -10.20 2.49 -14.73
N PRO A 42 -10.49 3.69 -15.27
CA PRO A 42 -9.64 4.86 -15.06
C PRO A 42 -9.52 5.27 -13.58
N ALA A 43 -10.62 5.21 -12.83
CA ALA A 43 -10.63 5.56 -11.41
C ALA A 43 -9.72 4.63 -10.62
N ILE A 44 -9.86 3.30 -10.78
CA ILE A 44 -9.00 2.37 -10.07
C ILE A 44 -7.54 2.45 -10.53
N SER A 45 -7.30 2.69 -11.82
CA SER A 45 -5.94 2.85 -12.35
C SER A 45 -5.22 4.03 -11.71
N LYS A 46 -5.94 5.11 -11.35
CA LYS A 46 -5.39 6.23 -10.59
C LYS A 46 -4.96 5.80 -9.18
N HIS A 47 -5.78 5.02 -8.47
CA HIS A 47 -5.41 4.47 -7.16
C HIS A 47 -4.16 3.57 -7.25
N ILE A 48 -4.10 2.70 -8.25
CA ILE A 48 -2.94 1.82 -8.52
C ILE A 48 -1.67 2.65 -8.80
N SER A 49 -1.78 3.71 -9.60
CA SER A 49 -0.63 4.57 -9.91
C SER A 49 -0.09 5.29 -8.67
N ILE A 50 -0.97 5.72 -7.75
CA ILE A 50 -0.56 6.31 -6.47
C ILE A 50 0.17 5.28 -5.60
N LEU A 51 -0.37 4.07 -5.50
CA LEU A 51 0.24 2.96 -4.73
C LEU A 51 1.60 2.54 -5.29
N GLU A 52 1.76 2.56 -6.61
CA GLU A 52 3.04 2.25 -7.25
C GLU A 52 4.06 3.37 -7.00
N LYS A 53 3.65 4.63 -7.12
CA LYS A 53 4.51 5.79 -6.81
C LYS A 53 4.96 5.83 -5.36
N SER A 54 4.13 5.34 -4.43
CA SER A 54 4.50 5.21 -3.01
C SER A 54 5.35 3.97 -2.72
N GLY A 55 5.66 3.14 -3.73
CA GLY A 55 6.42 1.91 -3.57
C GLY A 55 5.71 0.81 -2.77
N LEU A 56 4.40 0.94 -2.50
CA LEU A 56 3.62 -0.08 -1.77
C LEU A 56 3.29 -1.28 -2.65
N ILE A 57 3.26 -1.07 -3.97
CA ILE A 57 3.07 -2.13 -4.95
C ILE A 57 4.10 -2.00 -6.07
N VAL A 58 4.32 -3.09 -6.80
CA VAL A 58 5.02 -3.09 -8.09
C VAL A 58 4.16 -3.77 -9.15
N ARG A 59 4.36 -3.37 -10.41
CA ARG A 59 3.72 -4.01 -11.58
C ARG A 59 4.71 -4.92 -12.30
N GLY A 60 4.23 -6.08 -12.73
CA GLY A 60 4.98 -6.99 -13.59
C GLY A 60 5.34 -6.36 -14.94
N ARG A 61 6.46 -6.80 -15.53
CA ARG A 61 6.95 -6.30 -16.83
C ARG A 61 6.27 -6.96 -18.03
N ASP A 62 5.56 -8.08 -17.83
CA ASP A 62 4.94 -8.84 -18.91
C ASP A 62 3.87 -8.03 -19.64
N LYS A 63 3.98 -7.97 -20.98
CA LYS A 63 3.12 -7.11 -21.82
C LYS A 63 1.65 -7.53 -21.81
N GLN A 64 1.31 -8.77 -21.49
CA GLN A 64 -0.07 -9.28 -21.63
C GLN A 64 -0.93 -9.10 -20.38
N MET A 65 -0.42 -9.34 -19.16
CA MET A 65 -1.27 -9.31 -17.95
C MET A 65 -0.82 -8.31 -16.88
N ARG A 66 0.45 -7.87 -16.85
CA ARG A 66 1.03 -6.94 -15.85
C ARG A 66 0.39 -7.07 -14.45
N PRO A 67 0.61 -8.20 -13.75
CA PRO A 67 0.08 -8.37 -12.41
C PRO A 67 0.65 -7.32 -11.46
N CYS A 68 -0.19 -6.81 -10.57
CA CYS A 68 0.19 -5.98 -9.45
C CYS A 68 0.48 -6.87 -8.25
N LYS A 69 1.48 -6.52 -7.45
CA LYS A 69 1.83 -7.23 -6.21
C LYS A 69 2.32 -6.27 -5.13
N LEU A 70 2.16 -6.65 -3.87
CA LEU A 70 2.72 -5.89 -2.75
C LEU A 70 4.25 -5.86 -2.81
N GLN A 71 4.82 -4.75 -2.35
CA GLN A 71 6.26 -4.58 -2.24
C GLN A 71 6.68 -4.53 -0.78
N HIS A 72 7.41 -5.55 -0.33
CA HIS A 72 7.77 -5.73 1.08
C HIS A 72 8.63 -4.60 1.64
N SER A 73 9.48 -3.97 0.82
CA SER A 73 10.41 -2.94 1.29
C SER A 73 9.68 -1.71 1.89
N ALA A 74 8.57 -1.28 1.29
CA ALA A 74 7.81 -0.13 1.79
C ALA A 74 7.14 -0.44 3.15
N PHE A 75 6.67 -1.67 3.36
CA PHE A 75 6.08 -2.07 4.65
C PHE A 75 7.10 -2.12 5.78
N LYS A 76 8.36 -2.48 5.48
CA LYS A 76 9.45 -2.46 6.46
C LYS A 76 9.72 -1.06 7.00
N GLU A 77 9.64 -0.04 6.15
CA GLU A 77 9.84 1.36 6.57
C GLU A 77 8.73 1.82 7.51
N ILE A 78 7.47 1.46 7.22
CA ILE A 78 6.32 1.73 8.11
C ILE A 78 6.52 1.04 9.46
N ASP A 79 6.90 -0.24 9.46
CA ASP A 79 7.10 -1.03 10.67
C ASP A 79 8.21 -0.45 11.56
N GLN A 80 9.31 0.00 10.95
CA GLN A 80 10.40 0.67 11.66
C GLN A 80 9.96 1.97 12.31
N TYR A 81 9.22 2.80 11.56
CA TYR A 81 8.66 4.04 12.09
C TYR A 81 7.72 3.78 13.27
N LEU A 82 6.75 2.87 13.13
CA LEU A 82 5.81 2.54 14.20
C LEU A 82 6.50 1.92 15.42
N SER A 83 7.53 1.09 15.21
CA SER A 83 8.31 0.48 16.28
C SER A 83 9.04 1.51 17.15
N GLN A 84 9.55 2.59 16.55
CA GLN A 84 10.16 3.70 17.29
C GLN A 84 9.16 4.35 18.25
N TYR A 85 7.95 4.65 17.79
CA TYR A 85 6.90 5.24 18.64
C TYR A 85 6.44 4.26 19.71
N ARG A 86 6.28 2.97 19.39
CA ARG A 86 5.90 1.95 20.36
C ARG A 86 6.90 1.88 21.52
N ARG A 87 8.21 1.94 21.24
CA ARG A 87 9.25 1.99 22.27
C ARG A 87 9.11 3.20 23.18
N ILE A 88 8.86 4.38 22.61
CA ILE A 88 8.70 5.63 23.38
C ILE A 88 7.46 5.54 24.28
N LEU A 89 6.34 5.04 23.77
CA LEU A 89 5.10 4.91 24.53
C LEU A 89 5.23 3.90 25.67
N ASN A 90 5.84 2.73 25.41
CA ASN A 90 6.06 1.72 26.45
C ASN A 90 6.95 2.24 27.58
N GLN A 91 8.03 2.98 27.26
CA GLN A 91 8.90 3.60 28.27
C GLN A 91 8.20 4.64 29.15
N ARG A 92 7.08 5.22 28.70
CA ARG A 92 6.25 6.12 29.50
C ARG A 92 5.28 5.37 30.40
N LEU A 93 4.77 4.22 29.94
CA LEU A 93 3.86 3.36 30.70
C LEU A 93 4.61 2.63 31.84
N ASP A 94 5.86 2.21 31.62
CA ASP A 94 6.68 1.56 32.66
C ASP A 94 7.13 2.52 33.78
N LYS A 95 6.90 3.83 33.62
CA LYS A 95 7.26 4.88 34.59
C LYS A 95 6.04 5.49 35.31
N ALA A 96 4.84 4.95 35.08
CA ALA A 96 3.58 5.41 35.68
C ALA A 96 3.12 4.50 36.81
#